data_AF-N1QPM9-F1
#
_entry.id   AF-N1QPM9-F1
#
_cell.length_a   1.000
_cell.length_b   1.000
_cell.length_c   1.000
_cell.angle_alpha   90.00
_cell.angle_beta   90.00
_cell.angle_gamma   90.00
#
_symmetry.space_group_name_H-M   'P 1'
#
loop_
_entity.id
_entity.type
_entity.pdbx_description
1 polymer ?
#
loop_
_entity_poly.entity_id
_entity_poly.type
_entity_poly.pdbx_seq_one_letter_code
_entity_poly.pdbx_strand_id
1 'polypeptide(L)'
;MSPPTSKLVLDEGTKLLVQTASLIALVQAWILLVHKRAVHQNESPRIQYVPMLIWDQERIGNLNYIYSCNDTEALWMLRMKRAPFSRLVQTFRSRWLLEDSTHTTVEDQLAMFLYVVGHNQRFRIVHNTFRRSMETIH
;
A
#
# COMPACT_ATOMS: atom_id res chain seq x y z
N MET A 1 -60.25 30.11 40.03
CA MET A 1 -59.62 30.62 38.78
C MET A 1 -58.33 29.83 38.59
N SER A 2 -58.39 28.69 37.91
CA SER A 2 -57.24 27.80 37.69
C SER A 2 -56.43 28.25 36.47
N PRO A 3 -55.09 28.13 36.46
CA PRO A 3 -54.28 28.57 35.34
C PRO A 3 -54.35 27.56 34.18
N PRO A 4 -54.09 27.98 32.93
CA PRO A 4 -54.22 27.12 31.75
C PRO A 4 -53.01 26.17 31.65
N THR A 5 -53.18 24.94 32.12
CA THR A 5 -52.19 23.86 32.09
C THR A 5 -51.87 23.35 30.68
N SER A 6 -52.72 23.63 29.68
CA SER A 6 -52.59 23.10 28.31
C SER A 6 -51.46 23.72 27.49
N LYS A 7 -51.13 25.00 27.71
CA LYS A 7 -50.07 25.69 26.94
C LYS A 7 -48.66 25.26 27.34
N LEU A 8 -48.46 24.93 28.62
CA LEU A 8 -47.19 24.42 29.15
C LEU A 8 -46.88 23.02 28.61
N VAL A 9 -47.88 22.13 28.57
CA VAL A 9 -47.70 20.77 28.04
C VAL A 9 -47.38 20.79 26.54
N LEU A 10 -47.97 21.71 25.78
CA LEU A 10 -47.69 21.88 24.35
C LEU A 10 -46.23 22.34 24.10
N ASP A 11 -45.71 23.24 24.94
CA ASP A 11 -44.35 23.79 24.84
C ASP A 11 -43.25 22.79 25.23
N GLU A 12 -43.51 21.92 26.21
CA GLU A 12 -42.58 20.84 26.55
C GLU A 12 -42.55 19.75 25.46
N GLY A 13 -43.70 19.47 24.83
CA GLY A 13 -43.79 18.54 23.70
C GLY A 13 -43.03 19.03 22.45
N THR A 14 -43.10 20.33 22.14
CA THR A 14 -42.36 20.90 21.01
C THR A 14 -40.85 20.95 21.28
N LYS A 15 -40.42 21.26 22.50
CA LYS A 15 -39.01 21.21 22.91
C LYS A 15 -38.42 19.81 22.75
N LEU A 16 -39.14 18.77 23.15
CA LEU A 16 -38.72 17.36 22.99
C LEU A 16 -38.60 16.95 21.51
N LEU A 17 -39.52 17.42 20.65
CA LEU A 17 -39.47 17.15 19.21
C LEU A 17 -38.28 17.84 18.52
N VAL A 18 -37.97 19.07 18.90
CA VAL A 18 -36.76 19.77 18.42
C VAL A 18 -35.50 19.09 18.97
N GLN A 19 -35.57 18.66 20.24
CA GLN A 19 -34.70 17.70 20.93
C GLN A 19 -34.23 16.56 20.01
N THR A 20 -35.18 15.73 19.65
CA THR A 20 -34.96 14.50 18.88
C THR A 20 -34.49 14.78 17.45
N ALA A 21 -35.07 15.79 16.79
CA ALA A 21 -34.65 16.18 15.43
C ALA A 21 -33.18 16.62 15.39
N SER A 22 -32.72 17.35 16.41
CA SER A 22 -31.33 17.80 16.50
C SER A 22 -30.33 16.63 16.65
N LEU A 23 -30.67 15.63 17.48
CA LEU A 23 -29.85 14.44 17.67
C LEU A 23 -29.77 13.59 16.40
N ILE A 24 -30.90 13.44 15.69
CA ILE A 24 -30.94 12.74 14.40
C ILE A 24 -30.04 13.43 13.38
N ALA A 25 -30.11 14.77 13.29
CA ALA A 25 -29.28 15.54 12.38
C ALA A 25 -27.78 15.36 12.66
N LEU A 26 -27.38 15.35 13.94
CA LEU A 26 -25.99 15.11 14.34
C LEU A 26 -25.52 13.69 13.96
N VAL A 27 -26.35 12.68 14.19
CA VAL A 27 -26.03 11.29 13.82
C VAL A 27 -25.92 11.15 12.30
N GLN A 28 -26.83 11.74 11.54
CA GLN A 28 -26.78 11.74 10.07
C GLN A 28 -25.53 12.45 9.53
N ALA A 29 -25.19 13.61 10.09
CA ALA A 29 -23.98 14.34 9.72
C ALA A 29 -22.71 13.53 10.01
N TRP A 30 -22.67 12.82 11.15
CA TRP A 30 -21.55 11.95 11.50
C TRP A 30 -21.44 10.74 10.56
N ILE A 31 -22.56 10.07 10.23
CA ILE A 31 -22.59 8.97 9.25
C ILE A 31 -22.07 9.44 7.89
N LEU A 32 -22.53 10.59 7.40
CA LEU A 32 -22.06 11.17 6.14
C LEU A 32 -20.57 11.52 6.18
N LEU A 33 -20.06 11.99 7.32
CA LEU A 33 -18.63 12.30 7.48
C LEU A 33 -17.76 11.03 7.48
N VAL A 34 -18.18 9.97 8.17
CA VAL A 34 -17.49 8.67 8.16
C VAL A 34 -17.54 8.05 6.77
N HIS A 35 -18.71 8.09 6.12
CA HIS A 35 -18.87 7.58 4.75
C HIS A 35 -17.99 8.34 3.77
N LYS A 36 -17.99 9.68 3.82
CA LYS A 36 -17.09 10.52 3.00
C LYS A 36 -15.62 10.24 3.30
N ARG A 37 -15.23 10.03 4.56
CA ARG A 37 -13.85 9.68 4.91
C ARG A 37 -13.46 8.31 4.37
N ALA A 38 -14.35 7.32 4.46
CA ALA A 38 -14.13 5.98 3.91
C ALA A 38 -14.03 5.99 2.37
N VAL A 39 -14.92 6.74 1.70
CA VAL A 39 -14.89 6.93 0.25
C VAL A 39 -13.63 7.68 -0.16
N HIS A 40 -13.26 8.78 0.52
CA HIS A 40 -12.04 9.53 0.21
C HIS A 40 -10.75 8.73 0.48
N GLN A 41 -10.73 7.82 1.46
CA GLN A 41 -9.60 6.90 1.64
C GLN A 41 -9.55 5.84 0.52
N ASN A 42 -10.71 5.38 0.04
CA ASN A 42 -10.81 4.47 -1.11
C ASN A 42 -10.57 5.17 -2.46
N GLU A 43 -10.76 6.48 -2.55
CA GLU A 43 -10.40 7.36 -3.67
C GLU A 43 -8.91 7.72 -3.61
N SER A 44 -8.05 6.73 -3.37
CA SER A 44 -6.61 6.87 -3.63
C SER A 44 -6.44 7.47 -5.03
N PRO A 45 -5.67 8.56 -5.19
CA PRO A 45 -5.57 9.27 -6.46
C PRO A 45 -5.18 8.25 -7.52
N ARG A 46 -6.05 8.09 -8.53
CA ARG A 46 -5.76 7.27 -9.70
C ARG A 46 -4.50 7.84 -10.32
N ILE A 47 -3.35 7.24 -9.99
CA ILE A 47 -2.10 7.50 -10.67
C ILE A 47 -2.41 7.29 -12.14
N GLN A 48 -2.28 8.35 -12.93
CA GLN A 48 -2.46 8.24 -14.37
C GLN A 48 -1.27 7.44 -14.88
N TYR A 49 -1.48 6.13 -14.99
CA TYR A 49 -0.47 5.19 -15.47
C TYR A 49 -0.05 5.62 -16.88
N VAL A 50 1.25 5.87 -17.06
CA VAL A 50 1.92 5.86 -18.35
C VAL A 50 1.49 4.57 -19.08
N PRO A 51 1.26 4.58 -20.42
CA PRO A 51 0.61 3.46 -21.11
C PRO A 51 1.09 2.09 -20.63
N MET A 52 0.18 1.34 -19.98
CA MET A 52 0.46 0.07 -19.28
C MET A 52 1.23 -0.93 -20.14
N LEU A 53 1.07 -0.84 -21.46
CA LEU A 53 1.72 -1.73 -22.43
C LEU A 53 3.26 -1.72 -22.37
N ILE A 54 3.90 -0.55 -22.14
CA ILE A 54 5.37 -0.45 -22.12
C ILE A 54 5.93 -1.06 -20.83
N TRP A 55 5.30 -0.74 -19.70
CA TRP A 55 5.70 -1.27 -18.40
C TRP A 55 5.35 -2.74 -18.24
N ASP A 56 4.25 -3.22 -18.82
CA ASP A 56 3.92 -4.64 -18.85
C ASP A 56 4.92 -5.43 -19.69
N GLN A 57 5.44 -4.86 -20.78
CA GLN A 57 6.50 -5.48 -21.56
C GLN A 57 7.81 -5.59 -20.75
N GLU A 58 8.20 -4.53 -20.04
CA GLU A 58 9.35 -4.57 -19.15
C GLU A 58 9.12 -5.52 -17.96
N ARG A 59 7.92 -5.53 -17.39
CA ARG A 59 7.51 -6.43 -16.29
C ARG A 59 7.62 -7.89 -16.73
N ILE A 60 7.01 -8.24 -17.86
CA ILE A 60 7.04 -9.60 -18.42
C ILE A 60 8.48 -9.98 -18.77
N GLY A 61 9.26 -9.07 -19.37
CA GLY A 61 10.68 -9.30 -19.66
C GLY A 61 11.49 -9.57 -18.40
N ASN A 62 11.29 -8.79 -17.34
CA ASN A 62 12.01 -8.91 -16.08
C ASN A 62 11.63 -10.20 -15.34
N LEU A 63 10.35 -10.57 -15.31
CA LEU A 63 9.86 -11.83 -14.76
C LEU A 63 10.50 -13.02 -15.48
N ASN A 64 10.43 -13.01 -16.81
CA ASN A 64 10.97 -14.09 -17.63
C ASN A 64 12.48 -14.22 -17.44
N TYR A 65 13.17 -13.09 -17.25
CA TYR A 65 14.59 -13.05 -16.97
C TYR A 65 14.91 -13.55 -15.56
N ILE A 66 14.18 -13.18 -14.51
CA ILE A 66 14.42 -13.68 -13.13
C ILE A 66 14.25 -15.21 -13.05
N TYR A 67 13.20 -15.76 -13.70
CA TYR A 67 12.95 -17.21 -13.67
C TYR A 67 13.85 -18.00 -14.62
N SER A 68 14.21 -17.44 -15.78
CA SER A 68 14.99 -18.14 -16.82
C SER A 68 16.49 -17.82 -16.78
N CYS A 69 16.96 -16.88 -15.95
CA CYS A 69 18.37 -16.52 -15.90
C CYS A 69 19.25 -17.56 -15.17
N ASN A 70 20.53 -17.55 -15.54
CA ASN A 70 21.58 -18.31 -14.88
C ASN A 70 21.98 -17.65 -13.55
N ASP A 71 22.58 -18.43 -12.63
CA ASP A 71 22.98 -17.93 -11.31
C ASP A 71 23.93 -16.72 -11.35
N THR A 72 24.77 -16.62 -12.38
CA THR A 72 25.67 -15.47 -12.58
C THR A 72 24.88 -14.20 -12.83
N GLU A 73 23.89 -14.24 -13.72
CA GLU A 73 23.03 -13.10 -14.05
C GLU A 73 22.16 -12.70 -12.86
N ALA A 74 21.63 -13.68 -12.13
CA ALA A 74 20.91 -13.43 -10.87
C ALA A 74 21.80 -12.72 -9.83
N LEU A 75 23.07 -13.14 -9.70
CA LEU A 75 24.05 -12.46 -8.85
C LEU A 75 24.32 -11.02 -9.29
N TRP A 76 24.40 -10.77 -10.60
CA TRP A 76 24.59 -9.41 -11.11
C TRP A 76 23.38 -8.52 -10.81
N MET A 77 22.17 -8.98 -11.05
CA MET A 77 20.94 -8.18 -10.91
C MET A 77 20.42 -8.07 -9.48
N LEU A 78 20.40 -9.17 -8.74
CA LEU A 78 19.75 -9.27 -7.43
C LEU A 78 20.77 -9.26 -6.30
N ARG A 79 22.08 -9.33 -6.62
CA ARG A 79 23.15 -9.61 -5.65
C ARG A 79 22.94 -10.93 -4.90
N MET A 80 22.15 -11.82 -5.47
CA MET A 80 21.73 -13.07 -4.86
C MET A 80 21.55 -14.15 -5.93
N LYS A 81 22.01 -15.38 -5.66
CA LYS A 81 21.76 -16.53 -6.54
C LYS A 81 20.28 -16.91 -6.55
N ARG A 82 19.86 -17.68 -7.57
CA ARG A 82 18.44 -18.02 -7.77
C ARG A 82 17.87 -18.85 -6.62
N ALA A 83 18.62 -19.82 -6.11
CA ALA A 83 18.14 -20.69 -5.04
C ALA A 83 17.90 -19.95 -3.70
N PRO A 84 18.82 -19.12 -3.19
CA PRO A 84 18.55 -18.25 -2.04
C PRO A 84 17.38 -17.28 -2.28
N PHE A 85 17.27 -16.69 -3.48
CA PHE A 85 16.16 -15.80 -3.83
C PHE A 85 14.81 -16.53 -3.74
N SER A 86 14.71 -17.75 -4.28
CA SER A 86 13.50 -18.56 -4.19
C SER A 86 13.10 -18.87 -2.74
N ARG A 87 14.07 -19.18 -1.86
CA ARG A 87 13.80 -19.38 -0.43
C ARG A 87 13.34 -18.09 0.26
N LEU A 88 13.90 -16.94 -0.12
CA LEU A 88 13.50 -15.65 0.40
C LEU A 88 12.02 -15.39 0.07
N VAL A 89 11.64 -15.54 -1.19
CA VAL A 89 10.24 -15.42 -1.64
C VAL A 89 9.32 -16.34 -0.83
N GLN A 90 9.68 -17.62 -0.69
CA GLN A 90 8.90 -18.57 0.08
C GLN A 90 8.75 -18.17 1.55
N THR A 91 9.80 -17.60 2.14
CA THR A 91 9.78 -17.09 3.52
C THR A 91 8.80 -15.93 3.66
N PHE A 92 8.80 -14.99 2.71
CA PHE A 92 7.88 -13.85 2.73
C PHE A 92 6.43 -14.29 2.57
N ARG A 93 6.16 -15.26 1.68
CA ARG A 93 4.82 -15.84 1.52
C ARG A 93 4.34 -16.62 2.74
N SER A 94 5.16 -17.55 3.24
CA SER A 94 4.78 -18.41 4.37
C SER A 94 4.55 -17.63 5.67
N ARG A 95 5.20 -16.48 5.82
CA ARG A 95 5.07 -15.61 7.00
C ARG A 95 4.15 -14.41 6.77
N TRP A 96 3.46 -14.33 5.63
CA TRP A 96 2.57 -13.21 5.29
C TRP A 96 3.25 -11.83 5.43
N LEU A 97 4.56 -11.77 5.10
CA LEU A 97 5.33 -10.53 5.16
C LEU A 97 5.10 -9.64 3.94
N LEU A 98 4.72 -10.26 2.81
CA LEU A 98 4.30 -9.60 1.58
C LEU A 98 3.15 -10.40 0.97
N GLU A 99 2.23 -9.69 0.33
CA GLU A 99 1.14 -10.27 -0.45
C GLU A 99 1.23 -9.82 -1.92
N ASP A 100 0.68 -10.65 -2.80
CA ASP A 100 0.52 -10.28 -4.20
C ASP A 100 -0.46 -9.10 -4.30
N SER A 101 -0.18 -8.15 -5.20
CA SER A 101 -1.09 -7.05 -5.54
C SER A 101 -1.80 -7.33 -6.86
N THR A 102 -2.76 -6.50 -7.24
CA THR A 102 -3.47 -6.59 -8.53
C THR A 102 -2.52 -6.63 -9.74
N HIS A 103 -1.32 -6.03 -9.63
CA HIS A 103 -0.40 -5.86 -10.75
C HIS A 103 1.02 -6.41 -10.51
N THR A 104 1.34 -6.87 -9.30
CA THR A 104 2.70 -7.32 -8.95
C THR A 104 2.68 -8.51 -8.01
N THR A 105 3.54 -9.48 -8.27
CA THR A 105 3.73 -10.64 -7.38
C THR A 105 4.72 -10.33 -6.26
N VAL A 106 4.74 -11.14 -5.19
CA VAL A 106 5.76 -11.08 -4.13
C VAL A 106 7.17 -11.17 -4.72
N GLU A 107 7.38 -12.00 -5.74
CA GLU A 107 8.66 -12.10 -6.45
C GLU A 107 9.05 -10.80 -7.13
N ASP A 108 8.11 -10.14 -7.82
CA ASP A 108 8.37 -8.86 -8.49
C ASP A 108 8.76 -7.79 -7.49
N GLN A 109 8.02 -7.70 -6.39
CA GLN A 109 8.26 -6.71 -5.35
C GLN A 109 9.65 -6.92 -4.71
N LEU A 110 9.99 -8.18 -4.39
CA LEU A 110 11.31 -8.52 -3.83
C LEU A 110 12.44 -8.33 -4.85
N ALA A 111 12.23 -8.67 -6.11
CA ALA A 111 13.23 -8.50 -7.16
C ALA A 111 13.49 -7.01 -7.43
N MET A 112 12.45 -6.17 -7.53
CA MET A 112 12.58 -4.73 -7.66
C MET A 112 13.34 -4.13 -6.46
N PHE A 113 13.00 -4.55 -5.24
CA PHE A 113 13.67 -4.09 -4.04
C PHE A 113 15.18 -4.45 -4.05
N LEU A 114 15.50 -5.72 -4.29
CA LEU A 114 16.89 -6.19 -4.34
C LEU A 114 17.67 -5.53 -5.48
N TYR A 115 17.04 -5.31 -6.63
CA TYR A 115 17.65 -4.60 -7.75
C TYR A 115 18.04 -3.18 -7.33
N VAL A 116 17.10 -2.40 -6.79
CA VAL A 116 17.35 -1.01 -6.36
C VAL A 116 18.40 -0.93 -5.26
N VAL A 117 18.28 -1.74 -4.20
CA VAL A 117 19.20 -1.72 -3.07
C VAL A 117 20.59 -2.24 -3.46
N GLY A 118 20.65 -3.32 -4.24
CA GLY A 118 21.89 -3.93 -4.71
C GLY A 118 22.64 -3.14 -5.79
N HIS A 119 21.96 -2.17 -6.41
CA HIS A 119 22.51 -1.29 -7.46
C HIS A 119 22.69 0.15 -7.01
N ASN A 120 22.71 0.42 -5.71
CA ASN A 120 22.96 1.77 -5.21
C ASN A 120 24.31 2.31 -5.72
N GLN A 121 24.25 3.33 -6.57
CA GLN A 121 25.40 3.91 -7.27
C GLN A 121 26.50 4.37 -6.31
N ARG A 122 26.16 4.81 -5.09
CA ARG A 122 27.17 5.21 -4.09
C ARG A 122 28.12 4.06 -3.74
N PHE A 123 27.62 2.83 -3.60
CA PHE A 123 28.48 1.68 -3.31
C PHE A 123 29.33 1.30 -4.52
N ARG A 124 28.82 1.49 -5.75
CA ARG A 124 29.61 1.27 -6.98
C ARG A 124 30.73 2.30 -7.12
N ILE A 125 30.47 3.58 -6.82
CA ILE A 125 31.49 4.63 -6.86
C ILE A 125 32.57 4.33 -5.83
N VAL A 126 32.22 3.98 -4.59
CA VAL A 126 33.20 3.64 -3.54
C VAL A 126 34.02 2.40 -3.92
N HIS A 127 33.38 1.34 -4.42
CA HIS A 127 34.09 0.15 -4.92
C HIS A 127 35.06 0.50 -6.05
N ASN A 128 34.62 1.28 -7.04
CA ASN A 128 35.43 1.62 -8.21
C ASN A 128 36.57 2.58 -7.86
N THR A 129 36.34 3.54 -6.98
CA THR A 129 37.33 4.54 -6.55
C THR A 129 38.33 3.98 -5.55
N PHE A 130 37.92 3.09 -4.64
CA PHE A 130 38.77 2.60 -3.54
C PHE A 130 39.18 1.12 -3.65
N ARG A 131 38.76 0.39 -4.70
CA ARG A 131 39.01 -1.06 -4.90
C ARG A 131 38.73 -1.92 -3.66
N ARG A 132 37.72 -1.54 -2.88
CA ARG A 132 37.29 -2.28 -1.67
C ARG A 132 36.24 -3.33 -2.05
N SER A 133 36.33 -4.55 -1.53
CA SER A 133 35.35 -5.62 -1.75
C SER A 133 33.93 -5.17 -1.36
N MET A 134 32.94 -5.51 -2.19
CA MET A 134 31.50 -5.34 -1.88
C MET A 134 30.93 -6.51 -1.07
N GLU A 135 31.76 -7.47 -0.67
CA GLU A 135 31.30 -8.56 0.19
C GLU A 135 30.96 -8.03 1.58
N THR A 136 29.78 -8.42 2.07
CA THR A 136 29.38 -8.20 3.45
C THR A 136 30.33 -8.97 4.36
N ILE A 137 31.00 -8.27 5.27
CA ILE A 137 31.81 -8.87 6.32
C ILE A 137 30.88 -9.75 7.16
N HIS A 138 31.24 -11.02 7.28
CA HIS A 138 30.44 -12.07 7.92
C HIS A 138 30.98 -12.44 9.30
#